data_AF-A0A3B9DR36-F1
#
_entry.id   AF-A0A3B9DR36-F1
#
_cell.length_a   1.000
_cell.length_b   1.000
_cell.length_c   1.000
_cell.angle_alpha   90.00
_cell.angle_beta   90.00
_cell.angle_gamma   90.00
#
_symmetry.space_group_name_H-M   'P 1'
#
loop_
_entity.id
_entity.type
_entity.pdbx_description
1 polymer ?
#
loop_
_entity_poly.entity_id
_entity_poly.type
_entity_poly.pdbx_seq_one_letter_code
_entity_poly.pdbx_strand_id
1 'polypeptide(L)'
;MGGLAAGAAVMGCSGETDSGGAISAEASMTAASSGSGTTPLAPLGVQLYTLRSEMEGRVEQTLERVAAIGYQEVEFVRSQYFGHSPTEIREMLARTGLRSPASHITPSFETDAWARILDDANEVGHEYVVVASIPLEMRASLDDWRRTAELMTSAGERARAAGLRYAYHNHDFEFVEMDGRVAFDVFCEESDPELVQIELDLFWIIHGGGDPVAFFDRWPGRVPLVHVKDRTAAGEMVDVGAG
;
A
#
# COMPACT_ATOMS: atom_id res chain seq x y z
N MET A 1 -19.68 36.87 16.59
CA MET A 1 -19.23 38.27 16.76
C MET A 1 -17.96 38.26 17.58
N GLY A 2 -17.00 39.14 17.28
CA GLY A 2 -15.66 39.11 17.86
C GLY A 2 -14.77 38.02 17.22
N GLY A 3 -13.50 38.29 16.90
CA GLY A 3 -12.83 39.59 16.88
C GLY A 3 -11.35 39.44 16.52
N LEU A 4 -10.85 40.21 15.55
CA LEU A 4 -9.42 40.24 15.21
C LEU A 4 -8.61 40.90 16.33
N ALA A 5 -7.40 40.38 16.56
CA ALA A 5 -6.33 41.08 17.28
C ALA A 5 -5.04 40.98 16.45
N ALA A 6 -4.77 42.01 15.64
CA ALA A 6 -3.51 42.15 14.92
C ALA A 6 -2.53 42.96 15.77
N GLY A 7 -1.34 42.41 16.06
CA GLY A 7 -0.27 43.10 16.76
C GLY A 7 0.77 43.65 15.81
N ALA A 8 0.87 44.98 15.72
CA ALA A 8 1.96 45.68 15.03
C ALA A 8 2.68 46.60 16.01
N ALA A 9 4.01 46.67 15.93
CA ALA A 9 4.84 47.55 16.75
C ALA A 9 5.93 48.20 15.89
N VAL A 10 6.10 49.52 16.02
CA VAL A 10 7.08 50.32 15.27
C VAL A 10 7.65 51.41 16.18
N MET A 11 8.97 51.37 16.41
CA MET A 11 9.89 52.45 16.86
C MET A 11 11.27 51.80 17.03
N GLY A 12 12.45 52.38 16.77
CA GLY A 12 12.93 53.63 16.12
C GLY A 12 14.41 53.34 15.74
N CYS A 13 15.33 54.26 15.43
CA CYS A 13 15.36 55.71 15.21
C CYS A 13 16.60 56.02 14.33
N SER A 14 16.76 57.26 13.84
CA SER A 14 17.82 57.68 12.89
C SER A 14 19.20 57.94 13.52
N GLY A 15 20.25 57.94 12.70
CA GLY A 15 21.62 58.32 13.06
C GLY A 15 22.62 58.15 11.91
N GLU A 16 23.43 59.18 11.66
CA GLU A 16 24.37 59.31 10.53
C GLU A 16 25.70 59.95 11.02
N THR A 17 26.86 59.89 10.33
CA THR A 17 27.21 59.41 8.97
C THR A 17 28.06 58.09 9.08
N ASP A 18 29.04 57.66 8.25
CA ASP A 18 29.87 58.26 7.18
C ASP A 18 30.41 57.22 6.16
N SER A 19 31.42 57.63 5.39
CA SER A 19 32.09 56.97 4.27
C SER A 19 32.87 55.67 4.58
N GLY A 20 32.80 54.71 3.64
CA GLY A 20 33.63 53.50 3.63
C GLY A 20 33.24 52.53 2.51
N GLY A 21 33.82 52.69 1.31
CA GLY A 21 33.37 51.96 0.12
C GLY A 21 33.77 50.48 0.09
N ALA A 22 32.77 49.59 -0.04
CA ALA A 22 32.96 48.19 -0.41
C ALA A 22 31.89 47.77 -1.45
N ILE A 23 32.32 47.21 -2.58
CA ILE A 23 31.44 46.75 -3.66
C ILE A 23 30.86 45.36 -3.35
N SER A 24 29.76 45.34 -2.58
CA SER A 24 28.97 44.13 -2.36
C SER A 24 27.89 43.98 -3.43
N ALA A 25 27.88 42.87 -4.16
CA ALA A 25 26.87 42.59 -5.16
C ALA A 25 25.58 42.09 -4.48
N GLU A 26 24.54 42.93 -4.44
CA GLU A 26 23.21 42.51 -3.97
C GLU A 26 22.56 41.55 -4.99
N ALA A 27 22.71 40.25 -4.75
CA ALA A 27 21.96 39.23 -5.46
C ALA A 27 20.47 39.36 -5.08
N SER A 28 19.67 39.92 -5.98
CA SER A 28 18.22 40.04 -5.82
C SER A 28 17.60 38.64 -5.68
N MET A 29 17.36 38.22 -4.44
CA MET A 29 16.70 36.96 -4.13
C MET A 29 15.20 37.11 -4.40
N THR A 30 14.81 36.98 -5.67
CA THR A 30 13.42 36.70 -6.04
C THR A 30 13.03 35.39 -5.36
N ALA A 31 12.28 35.48 -4.27
CA ALA A 31 11.77 34.31 -3.57
C ALA A 31 10.91 33.48 -4.53
N ALA A 32 11.48 32.37 -5.01
CA ALA A 32 10.76 31.43 -5.84
C ALA A 32 9.59 30.89 -5.00
N SER A 33 8.37 31.19 -5.42
CA SER A 33 7.17 30.63 -4.79
C SER A 33 7.21 29.12 -4.98
N SER A 34 7.62 28.40 -3.92
CA SER A 34 7.57 26.96 -3.85
C SER A 34 6.12 26.53 -3.68
N GLY A 35 5.33 26.69 -4.75
CA GLY A 35 4.01 26.09 -4.84
C GLY A 35 4.16 24.60 -4.60
N SER A 36 3.54 24.09 -3.54
CA SER A 36 3.53 22.68 -3.19
C SER A 36 2.67 21.92 -4.19
N GLY A 37 3.22 21.72 -5.40
CA GLY A 37 2.66 20.89 -6.45
C GLY A 37 2.70 19.44 -6.00
N THR A 38 1.72 19.04 -5.19
CA THR A 38 1.43 17.65 -4.88
C THR A 38 1.05 16.97 -6.19
N THR A 39 2.00 16.28 -6.81
CA THR A 39 1.71 15.31 -7.88
C THR A 39 0.61 14.40 -7.36
N PRO A 40 -0.56 14.30 -8.02
CA PRO A 40 -1.61 13.41 -7.57
C PRO A 40 -1.06 11.98 -7.50
N LEU A 41 -1.28 11.31 -6.37
CA LEU A 41 -1.11 9.86 -6.29
C LEU A 41 -2.15 9.27 -7.23
N ALA A 42 -1.72 8.80 -8.39
CA ALA A 42 -2.56 8.28 -9.46
C ALA A 42 -1.77 7.22 -10.26
N PRO A 43 -2.38 6.07 -10.60
CA PRO A 43 -3.75 5.66 -10.30
C PRO A 43 -4.03 5.45 -8.81
N LEU A 44 -5.30 5.60 -8.43
CA LEU A 44 -5.80 5.20 -7.10
C LEU A 44 -6.60 3.91 -7.22
N GLY A 45 -6.27 2.96 -6.35
CA GLY A 45 -6.95 1.68 -6.19
C GLY A 45 -7.94 1.66 -5.01
N VAL A 46 -8.90 0.74 -5.05
CA VAL A 46 -9.71 0.35 -3.88
C VAL A 46 -9.78 -1.17 -3.73
N GLN A 47 -9.37 -1.68 -2.56
CA GLN A 47 -9.50 -3.09 -2.20
C GLN A 47 -10.97 -3.41 -1.91
N LEU A 48 -11.56 -4.26 -2.77
CA LEU A 48 -12.98 -4.56 -2.84
C LEU A 48 -13.53 -5.30 -1.61
N TYR A 49 -12.68 -5.81 -0.72
CA TYR A 49 -13.06 -6.26 0.63
C TYR A 49 -13.76 -5.16 1.44
N THR A 50 -13.33 -3.90 1.28
CA THR A 50 -14.00 -2.73 1.87
C THR A 50 -15.46 -2.64 1.41
N LEU A 51 -15.72 -3.00 0.15
CA LEU A 51 -17.03 -2.98 -0.50
C LEU A 51 -17.73 -4.35 -0.52
N ARG A 52 -17.27 -5.35 0.25
CA ARG A 52 -17.74 -6.75 0.18
C ARG A 52 -19.28 -6.93 0.17
N SER A 53 -20.00 -6.18 1.02
CA SER A 53 -21.47 -6.24 1.10
C SER A 53 -22.19 -5.49 -0.04
N GLU A 54 -21.48 -4.61 -0.76
CA GLU A 54 -21.94 -4.06 -2.04
C GLU A 54 -21.67 -5.01 -3.20
N MET A 55 -20.54 -5.72 -3.20
CA MET A 55 -20.18 -6.72 -4.22
C MET A 55 -21.13 -7.94 -4.23
N GLU A 56 -21.65 -8.35 -3.06
CA GLU A 56 -22.56 -9.50 -2.92
C GLU A 56 -23.79 -9.40 -3.85
N GLY A 57 -23.78 -10.22 -4.91
CA GLY A 57 -24.83 -10.30 -5.94
C GLY A 57 -24.90 -9.09 -6.88
N ARG A 58 -23.96 -8.13 -6.81
CA ARG A 58 -24.03 -6.83 -7.51
C ARG A 58 -22.64 -6.34 -7.96
N VAL A 59 -21.80 -7.28 -8.40
CA VAL A 59 -20.39 -7.05 -8.78
C VAL A 59 -20.26 -5.94 -9.83
N GLU A 60 -20.91 -6.11 -10.99
CA GLU A 60 -20.84 -5.16 -12.10
C GLU A 60 -21.33 -3.77 -11.69
N GLN A 61 -22.47 -3.67 -11.01
CA GLN A 61 -23.04 -2.38 -10.57
C GLN A 61 -22.20 -1.71 -9.48
N THR A 62 -21.36 -2.46 -8.77
CA THR A 62 -20.42 -1.90 -7.78
C THR A 62 -19.15 -1.40 -8.48
N LEU A 63 -18.62 -2.14 -9.45
CA LEU A 63 -17.51 -1.69 -10.31
C LEU A 63 -17.88 -0.43 -11.11
N GLU A 64 -19.09 -0.37 -11.69
CA GLU A 64 -19.62 0.84 -12.35
C GLU A 64 -19.62 2.06 -11.42
N ARG A 65 -20.01 1.89 -10.15
CA ARG A 65 -20.01 2.97 -9.14
C ARG A 65 -18.59 3.38 -8.75
N VAL A 66 -17.68 2.43 -8.56
CA VAL A 66 -16.27 2.68 -8.24
C VAL A 66 -15.61 3.51 -9.34
N ALA A 67 -15.82 3.14 -10.61
CA ALA A 67 -15.38 3.93 -11.77
C ALA A 67 -16.02 5.33 -11.81
N ALA A 68 -17.33 5.44 -11.55
CA ALA A 68 -18.05 6.71 -11.55
C ALA A 68 -17.66 7.66 -10.39
N ILE A 69 -17.11 7.13 -9.29
CA ILE A 69 -16.50 7.92 -8.20
C ILE A 69 -15.13 8.49 -8.62
N GLY A 70 -14.46 7.87 -9.58
CA GLY A 70 -13.15 8.31 -10.10
C GLY A 70 -11.96 7.43 -9.68
N TYR A 71 -12.20 6.28 -9.03
CA TYR A 71 -11.15 5.27 -8.89
C TYR A 71 -10.77 4.73 -10.27
N GLN A 72 -9.48 4.43 -10.45
CA GLN A 72 -8.95 3.88 -11.71
C GLN A 72 -8.59 2.41 -11.56
N GLU A 73 -8.35 1.96 -10.33
CA GLU A 73 -7.94 0.62 -9.99
C GLU A 73 -8.85 0.01 -8.91
N VAL A 74 -8.95 -1.31 -8.96
CA VAL A 74 -9.53 -2.13 -7.89
C VAL A 74 -8.53 -3.22 -7.50
N GLU A 75 -8.69 -3.75 -6.30
CA GLU A 75 -8.07 -5.00 -5.92
C GLU A 75 -9.15 -5.99 -5.51
N PHE A 76 -9.16 -7.19 -6.11
CA PHE A 76 -10.10 -8.25 -5.75
C PHE A 76 -9.69 -8.95 -4.45
N VAL A 77 -10.61 -9.74 -3.90
CA VAL A 77 -10.39 -10.53 -2.68
C VAL A 77 -11.07 -11.88 -2.80
N ARG A 78 -10.34 -12.93 -2.44
CA ARG A 78 -10.62 -14.36 -2.66
C ARG A 78 -10.64 -14.70 -4.16
N SER A 79 -9.91 -15.74 -4.53
CA SER A 79 -9.76 -16.28 -5.91
C SER A 79 -11.03 -16.92 -6.49
N GLN A 80 -12.20 -16.38 -6.15
CA GLN A 80 -13.54 -16.85 -6.49
C GLN A 80 -14.39 -15.74 -7.11
N TYR A 81 -13.85 -14.51 -7.20
CA TYR A 81 -14.43 -13.35 -7.89
C TYR A 81 -15.94 -13.12 -7.64
N PHE A 82 -16.37 -13.29 -6.39
CA PHE A 82 -17.77 -13.17 -5.95
C PHE A 82 -18.78 -14.06 -6.73
N GLY A 83 -18.30 -15.13 -7.36
CA GLY A 83 -19.11 -16.12 -8.10
C GLY A 83 -19.04 -16.01 -9.63
N HIS A 84 -18.31 -15.04 -10.18
CA HIS A 84 -18.10 -14.91 -11.62
C HIS A 84 -16.83 -15.62 -12.10
N SER A 85 -16.78 -15.94 -13.40
CA SER A 85 -15.56 -16.43 -14.05
C SER A 85 -14.54 -15.30 -14.26
N PRO A 86 -13.23 -15.62 -14.33
CA PRO A 86 -12.18 -14.68 -14.71
C PRO A 86 -12.48 -13.89 -16.01
N THR A 87 -13.05 -14.56 -17.01
CA THR A 87 -13.47 -13.97 -18.28
C THR A 87 -14.52 -12.87 -18.09
N GLU A 88 -15.56 -13.12 -17.29
CA GLU A 88 -16.59 -12.12 -16.97
C GLU A 88 -16.01 -10.91 -16.22
N ILE A 89 -15.08 -11.14 -15.28
CA ILE A 89 -14.42 -10.05 -14.55
C ILE A 89 -13.58 -9.18 -15.49
N ARG A 90 -12.78 -9.77 -16.38
CA ARG A 90 -12.04 -9.02 -17.40
C ARG A 90 -12.98 -8.18 -18.25
N GLU A 91 -14.13 -8.72 -18.66
CA GLU A 91 -15.12 -7.96 -19.41
C GLU A 91 -15.74 -6.81 -18.59
N MET A 92 -16.05 -7.00 -17.31
CA MET A 92 -16.57 -5.93 -16.44
C MET A 92 -15.53 -4.82 -16.24
N LEU A 93 -14.26 -5.18 -16.03
CA LEU A 93 -13.14 -4.24 -15.96
C LEU A 93 -13.00 -3.46 -17.28
N ALA A 94 -13.04 -4.15 -18.43
CA ALA A 94 -13.00 -3.52 -19.75
C ALA A 94 -14.22 -2.62 -20.05
N ARG A 95 -15.42 -2.96 -19.56
CA ARG A 95 -16.63 -2.13 -19.68
C ARG A 95 -16.58 -0.88 -18.81
N THR A 96 -16.00 -0.97 -17.62
CA THR A 96 -15.91 0.14 -16.64
C THR A 96 -14.67 1.02 -16.83
N GLY A 97 -13.64 0.53 -17.53
CA GLY A 97 -12.35 1.19 -17.68
C GLY A 97 -11.42 1.03 -16.46
N LEU A 98 -11.83 0.24 -15.46
CA LEU A 98 -11.01 -0.08 -14.29
C LEU A 98 -9.91 -1.08 -14.65
N ARG A 99 -8.75 -0.93 -13.99
CA ARG A 99 -7.71 -1.97 -13.96
C ARG A 99 -7.77 -2.74 -12.64
N SER A 100 -7.18 -3.93 -12.59
CA SER A 100 -6.94 -4.66 -11.34
C SER A 100 -5.50 -5.18 -11.31
N PRO A 101 -4.48 -4.37 -10.97
CA PRO A 101 -3.09 -4.79 -11.00
C PRO A 101 -2.78 -5.88 -9.97
N ALA A 102 -3.54 -5.97 -8.89
CA ALA A 102 -3.38 -6.95 -7.83
C ALA A 102 -4.70 -7.67 -7.49
N SER A 103 -4.60 -8.70 -6.65
CA SER A 103 -5.72 -9.50 -6.15
C SER A 103 -5.30 -10.28 -4.90
N HIS A 104 -6.09 -10.15 -3.82
CA HIS A 104 -5.91 -10.91 -2.57
C HIS A 104 -6.39 -12.35 -2.73
N ILE A 105 -5.44 -13.28 -2.80
CA ILE A 105 -5.67 -14.71 -3.03
C ILE A 105 -5.67 -15.51 -1.73
N THR A 106 -6.33 -16.67 -1.73
CA THR A 106 -6.11 -17.69 -0.70
C THR A 106 -4.76 -18.37 -0.97
N PRO A 107 -3.83 -18.48 0.00
CA PRO A 107 -2.59 -19.22 -0.20
C PRO A 107 -2.89 -20.69 -0.52
N SER A 108 -2.26 -21.22 -1.57
CA SER A 108 -2.37 -22.63 -1.95
C SER A 108 -1.01 -23.19 -2.31
N PHE A 109 -0.58 -24.21 -1.55
CA PHE A 109 0.70 -24.88 -1.78
C PHE A 109 0.53 -26.11 -2.69
N GLU A 110 -0.69 -26.65 -2.78
CA GLU A 110 -1.10 -27.70 -3.71
C GLU A 110 -0.95 -27.26 -5.17
N THR A 111 -0.11 -27.95 -5.94
CA THR A 111 0.32 -27.55 -7.29
C THR A 111 -0.83 -27.25 -8.24
N ASP A 112 -1.82 -28.14 -8.35
CA ASP A 112 -2.95 -27.99 -9.28
C ASP A 112 -3.88 -26.83 -8.91
N ALA A 113 -4.02 -26.53 -7.62
CA ALA A 113 -4.82 -25.42 -7.14
C ALA A 113 -4.06 -24.09 -7.30
N TRP A 114 -2.75 -24.10 -7.09
CA TRP A 114 -1.86 -22.96 -7.36
C TRP A 114 -1.85 -22.59 -8.84
N ALA A 115 -1.72 -23.58 -9.74
CA ALA A 115 -1.76 -23.36 -11.19
C ALA A 115 -3.06 -22.66 -11.62
N ARG A 116 -4.22 -23.15 -11.17
CA ARG A 116 -5.52 -22.50 -11.46
C ARG A 116 -5.60 -21.05 -10.97
N ILE A 117 -5.07 -20.73 -9.78
CA ILE A 117 -5.04 -19.34 -9.28
C ILE A 117 -4.20 -18.43 -10.19
N LEU A 118 -3.10 -18.93 -10.75
CA LEU A 118 -2.25 -18.18 -11.68
C LEU A 118 -2.87 -18.06 -13.08
N ASP A 119 -3.54 -19.11 -13.58
CA ASP A 119 -4.28 -19.10 -14.84
C ASP A 119 -5.46 -18.11 -14.77
N ASP A 120 -6.26 -18.19 -13.69
CA ASP A 120 -7.38 -17.29 -13.42
C ASP A 120 -6.91 -15.83 -13.32
N ALA A 121 -5.79 -15.57 -12.63
CA ALA A 121 -5.24 -14.22 -12.48
C ALA A 121 -4.73 -13.64 -13.81
N ASN A 122 -4.11 -14.46 -14.66
CA ASN A 122 -3.72 -14.07 -16.02
C ASN A 122 -4.93 -13.82 -16.94
N GLU A 123 -6.01 -14.62 -16.82
CA GLU A 123 -7.24 -14.43 -17.60
C GLU A 123 -7.98 -13.14 -17.21
N VAL A 124 -7.96 -12.73 -15.93
CA VAL A 124 -8.42 -11.38 -15.53
C VAL A 124 -7.48 -10.28 -16.04
N GLY A 125 -6.17 -10.54 -16.06
CA GLY A 125 -5.13 -9.56 -16.40
C GLY A 125 -4.52 -8.87 -15.18
N HIS A 126 -4.43 -9.58 -14.05
CA HIS A 126 -3.66 -9.13 -12.88
C HIS A 126 -2.16 -9.10 -13.19
N GLU A 127 -1.41 -8.25 -12.48
CA GLU A 127 0.05 -8.19 -12.52
C GLU A 127 0.70 -8.79 -11.25
N TYR A 128 -0.08 -8.89 -10.17
CA TYR A 128 0.28 -9.42 -8.85
C TYR A 128 -0.77 -10.40 -8.34
N VAL A 129 -0.31 -11.45 -7.66
CA VAL A 129 -1.11 -12.24 -6.72
C VAL A 129 -0.59 -12.02 -5.30
N VAL A 130 -1.48 -11.65 -4.37
CA VAL A 130 -1.11 -11.21 -3.02
C VAL A 130 -1.68 -12.16 -1.97
N VAL A 131 -0.84 -12.75 -1.12
CA VAL A 131 -1.31 -13.49 0.07
C VAL A 131 -1.42 -12.53 1.24
N ALA A 132 -2.66 -12.32 1.70
CA ALA A 132 -3.00 -11.37 2.77
C ALA A 132 -3.33 -12.02 4.12
N SER A 133 -3.13 -13.34 4.25
CA SER A 133 -3.26 -14.03 5.53
C SER A 133 -2.61 -15.40 5.49
N ILE A 134 -2.09 -15.85 6.63
CA ILE A 134 -1.62 -17.22 6.87
C ILE A 134 -2.20 -17.75 8.18
N PRO A 135 -2.52 -19.06 8.25
CA PRO A 135 -3.08 -19.67 9.44
C PRO A 135 -2.03 -19.75 10.56
N LEU A 136 -2.48 -19.90 11.81
CA LEU A 136 -1.62 -19.73 12.99
C LEU A 136 -0.43 -20.69 13.01
N GLU A 137 -0.62 -21.92 12.55
CA GLU A 137 0.40 -22.97 12.43
C GLU A 137 1.55 -22.62 11.46
N MET A 138 1.37 -21.63 10.58
CA MET A 138 2.42 -21.10 9.69
C MET A 138 3.19 -19.91 10.29
N ARG A 139 2.85 -19.50 11.52
CA ARG A 139 3.41 -18.31 12.19
C ARG A 139 3.43 -18.41 13.73
N ALA A 140 3.46 -19.62 14.28
CA ALA A 140 3.43 -19.85 15.73
C ALA A 140 4.80 -19.66 16.41
N SER A 141 5.88 -19.72 15.63
CA SER A 141 7.28 -19.53 16.05
C SER A 141 8.11 -18.92 14.92
N LEU A 142 9.32 -18.44 15.22
CA LEU A 142 10.25 -17.95 14.19
C LEU A 142 10.60 -19.03 13.14
N ASP A 143 10.60 -20.30 13.52
CA ASP A 143 10.86 -21.41 12.60
C ASP A 143 9.66 -21.70 11.67
N ASP A 144 8.45 -21.35 12.08
CA ASP A 144 7.28 -21.37 11.18
C ASP A 144 7.35 -20.20 10.19
N TRP A 145 7.79 -19.01 10.64
CA TRP A 145 8.02 -17.88 9.74
C TRP A 145 9.12 -18.17 8.70
N ARG A 146 10.19 -18.87 9.07
CA ARG A 146 11.21 -19.40 8.12
C ARG A 146 10.59 -20.34 7.08
N ARG A 147 9.88 -21.38 7.53
CA ARG A 147 9.19 -22.32 6.63
C ARG A 147 8.21 -21.60 5.71
N THR A 148 7.51 -20.58 6.20
CA THR A 148 6.60 -19.75 5.41
C THR A 148 7.35 -18.90 4.39
N ALA A 149 8.51 -18.33 4.74
CA ALA A 149 9.38 -17.60 3.82
C ALA A 149 9.90 -18.50 2.67
N GLU A 150 10.31 -19.73 2.97
CA GLU A 150 10.69 -20.75 1.97
C GLU A 150 9.50 -21.13 1.06
N LEU A 151 8.34 -21.45 1.65
CA LEU A 151 7.12 -21.83 0.92
C LEU A 151 6.60 -20.70 0.02
N MET A 152 6.67 -19.46 0.48
CA MET A 152 6.29 -18.28 -0.31
C MET A 152 7.31 -17.95 -1.40
N THR A 153 8.60 -18.19 -1.15
CA THR A 153 9.64 -18.09 -2.20
C THR A 153 9.32 -19.03 -3.36
N SER A 154 9.00 -20.29 -3.07
CA SER A 154 8.62 -21.25 -4.14
C SER A 154 7.21 -21.03 -4.72
N ALA A 155 6.32 -20.29 -4.03
CA ALA A 155 5.11 -19.74 -4.65
C ALA A 155 5.44 -18.61 -5.64
N GLY A 156 6.38 -17.73 -5.28
CA GLY A 156 6.92 -16.66 -6.12
C GLY A 156 7.65 -17.15 -7.36
N GLU A 157 8.46 -18.21 -7.26
CA GLU A 157 9.06 -18.88 -8.43
C GLU A 157 8.00 -19.28 -9.47
N ARG A 158 6.92 -19.92 -8.99
CA ARG A 158 5.82 -20.41 -9.83
C ARG A 158 4.98 -19.26 -10.39
N ALA A 159 4.74 -18.20 -9.62
CA ALA A 159 4.10 -16.98 -10.13
C ALA A 159 4.94 -16.32 -11.23
N ARG A 160 6.25 -16.14 -11.01
CA ARG A 160 7.18 -15.57 -11.99
C ARG A 160 7.25 -16.40 -13.28
N ALA A 161 7.22 -17.73 -13.16
CA ALA A 161 7.15 -18.63 -14.31
C ALA A 161 5.83 -18.50 -15.11
N ALA A 162 4.73 -18.10 -14.45
CA ALA A 162 3.45 -17.78 -15.07
C ALA A 162 3.29 -16.29 -15.47
N GLY A 163 4.38 -15.50 -15.45
CA GLY A 163 4.38 -14.08 -15.84
C GLY A 163 3.86 -13.10 -14.77
N LEU A 164 3.48 -13.59 -13.59
CA LEU A 164 2.92 -12.81 -12.48
C LEU A 164 3.98 -12.45 -11.44
N ARG A 165 3.79 -11.36 -10.72
CA ARG A 165 4.52 -11.07 -9.48
C ARG A 165 3.78 -11.64 -8.27
N TYR A 166 4.51 -11.97 -7.22
CA TYR A 166 3.97 -12.48 -5.97
C TYR A 166 4.28 -11.51 -4.83
N ALA A 167 3.29 -11.24 -3.99
CA ALA A 167 3.48 -10.40 -2.81
C ALA A 167 2.78 -10.95 -1.56
N TYR A 168 3.21 -10.46 -0.40
CA TYR A 168 2.58 -10.70 0.88
C TYR A 168 2.06 -9.40 1.49
N HIS A 169 0.80 -9.39 1.95
CA HIS A 169 0.14 -8.26 2.62
C HIS A 169 0.10 -8.50 4.13
N ASN A 170 0.55 -7.50 4.90
CA ASN A 170 0.67 -7.63 6.36
C ASN A 170 -0.58 -7.17 7.14
N HIS A 171 -0.76 -7.79 8.29
CA HIS A 171 -1.59 -7.34 9.40
C HIS A 171 -0.72 -6.90 10.59
N ASP A 172 -1.23 -7.03 11.81
CA ASP A 172 -0.60 -6.67 13.08
C ASP A 172 0.32 -7.79 13.63
N PHE A 173 -0.08 -9.05 13.44
CA PHE A 173 0.58 -10.22 14.04
C PHE A 173 1.97 -10.52 13.47
N GLU A 174 2.30 -9.95 12.31
CA GLU A 174 3.61 -9.89 11.68
C GLU A 174 4.64 -9.17 12.57
N PHE A 175 4.21 -8.14 13.31
CA PHE A 175 5.10 -7.28 14.08
C PHE A 175 5.32 -7.74 15.53
N VAL A 176 4.77 -8.90 15.89
CA VAL A 176 5.00 -9.55 17.19
C VAL A 176 6.48 -9.89 17.36
N GLU A 177 7.03 -9.53 18.53
CA GLU A 177 8.36 -9.98 18.94
C GLU A 177 8.30 -11.43 19.44
N MET A 178 9.17 -12.29 18.88
CA MET A 178 9.39 -13.67 19.29
C MET A 178 10.90 -13.86 19.48
N ASP A 179 11.32 -14.44 20.61
CA ASP A 179 12.73 -14.71 20.94
C ASP A 179 13.70 -13.52 20.73
N GLY A 180 13.23 -12.29 20.97
CA GLY A 180 14.00 -11.06 20.78
C GLY A 180 14.07 -10.54 19.34
N ARG A 181 13.20 -11.02 18.44
CA ARG A 181 13.12 -10.62 17.03
C ARG A 181 11.69 -10.31 16.59
N VAL A 182 11.51 -9.28 15.77
CA VAL A 182 10.25 -9.04 15.05
C VAL A 182 10.06 -10.15 14.01
N ALA A 183 8.91 -10.82 14.03
CA ALA A 183 8.66 -11.96 13.15
C ALA A 183 8.71 -11.59 11.65
N PHE A 184 8.22 -10.41 11.27
CA PHE A 184 8.24 -9.97 9.87
C PHE A 184 9.66 -9.67 9.33
N ASP A 185 10.59 -9.22 10.18
CA ASP A 185 11.99 -9.08 9.77
C ASP A 185 12.60 -10.46 9.47
N VAL A 186 12.27 -11.50 10.24
CA VAL A 186 12.69 -12.88 9.91
C VAL A 186 12.07 -13.34 8.59
N PHE A 187 10.79 -13.08 8.35
CA PHE A 187 10.16 -13.39 7.06
C PHE A 187 10.85 -12.68 5.88
N CYS A 188 11.20 -11.40 6.04
CA CYS A 188 11.86 -10.62 4.99
C CYS A 188 13.33 -11.02 4.77
N GLU A 189 14.07 -11.45 5.80
CA GLU A 189 15.44 -11.98 5.68
C GLU A 189 15.48 -13.33 4.95
N GLU A 190 14.53 -14.22 5.25
CA GLU A 190 14.59 -15.63 4.85
C GLU A 190 13.81 -15.91 3.54
N SER A 191 13.12 -14.91 2.97
CA SER A 191 12.43 -14.99 1.67
C SER A 191 13.14 -14.18 0.58
N ASP A 192 13.20 -14.73 -0.64
CA ASP A 192 13.92 -14.12 -1.77
C ASP A 192 13.27 -12.78 -2.21
N PRO A 193 14.03 -11.67 -2.29
CA PRO A 193 13.51 -10.35 -2.63
C PRO A 193 13.16 -10.13 -4.10
N GLU A 194 13.62 -10.97 -5.03
CA GLU A 194 13.18 -10.96 -6.43
C GLU A 194 11.87 -11.76 -6.64
N LEU A 195 11.50 -12.63 -5.70
CA LEU A 195 10.39 -13.57 -5.83
C LEU A 195 9.21 -13.28 -4.89
N VAL A 196 9.46 -12.70 -3.71
CA VAL A 196 8.45 -12.33 -2.72
C VAL A 196 8.54 -10.84 -2.43
N GLN A 197 7.65 -10.06 -3.02
CA GLN A 197 7.51 -8.62 -2.73
C GLN A 197 6.54 -8.41 -1.55
N ILE A 198 6.43 -7.19 -1.04
CA ILE A 198 5.55 -6.85 0.09
C ILE A 198 4.50 -5.82 -0.35
N GLU A 199 3.25 -6.05 0.01
CA GLU A 199 2.21 -5.01 0.05
C GLU A 199 2.11 -4.49 1.47
N LEU A 200 2.73 -3.32 1.73
CA LEU A 200 2.83 -2.80 3.09
C LEU A 200 1.54 -2.09 3.49
N ASP A 201 0.88 -2.58 4.53
CA ASP A 201 -0.30 -1.96 5.12
C ASP A 201 0.11 -0.98 6.23
N LEU A 202 -0.03 0.31 5.92
CA LEU A 202 0.45 1.39 6.78
C LEU A 202 -0.35 1.51 8.08
N PHE A 203 -1.62 1.10 8.09
CA PHE A 203 -2.40 1.05 9.33
C PHE A 203 -1.90 -0.08 10.21
N TRP A 204 -1.79 -1.29 9.65
CA TRP A 204 -1.54 -2.49 10.43
C TRP A 204 -0.13 -2.56 11.01
N ILE A 205 0.90 -2.09 10.31
CA ILE A 205 2.26 -2.00 10.88
C ILE A 205 2.30 -1.10 12.13
N ILE A 206 1.66 0.08 12.08
CA ILE A 206 1.57 0.99 13.24
C ILE A 206 0.65 0.39 14.33
N HIS A 207 -0.35 -0.41 13.98
CA HIS A 207 -1.20 -1.11 14.94
C HIS A 207 -0.44 -2.22 15.69
N GLY A 208 0.40 -2.97 14.98
CA GLY A 208 1.31 -3.98 15.55
C GLY A 208 2.54 -3.40 16.27
N GLY A 209 2.70 -2.08 16.32
CA GLY A 209 3.81 -1.40 16.99
C GLY A 209 5.10 -1.23 16.17
N GLY A 210 5.07 -1.56 14.89
CA GLY A 210 6.14 -1.28 13.94
C GLY A 210 6.11 0.16 13.39
N ASP A 211 7.17 0.53 12.68
CA ASP A 211 7.32 1.82 12.01
C ASP A 211 7.44 1.60 10.48
N PRO A 212 6.52 2.13 9.66
CA PRO A 212 6.57 1.96 8.20
C PRO A 212 7.78 2.63 7.56
N VAL A 213 8.24 3.78 8.06
CA VAL A 213 9.42 4.48 7.50
C VAL A 213 10.67 3.63 7.77
N ALA A 214 10.83 3.16 9.00
CA ALA A 214 11.93 2.26 9.37
C ALA A 214 11.82 0.86 8.74
N PHE A 215 10.69 0.50 8.12
CA PHE A 215 10.52 -0.69 7.28
C PHE A 215 10.97 -0.41 5.83
N PHE A 216 10.54 0.71 5.23
CA PHE A 216 11.00 1.13 3.89
C PHE A 216 12.53 1.33 3.84
N ASP A 217 13.12 1.96 4.86
CA ASP A 217 14.57 2.18 4.95
C ASP A 217 15.38 0.87 5.10
N ARG A 218 14.77 -0.16 5.71
CA ARG A 218 15.38 -1.48 5.98
C ARG A 218 15.25 -2.43 4.79
N TRP A 219 14.14 -2.34 4.07
CA TRP A 219 13.78 -3.21 2.95
C TRP A 219 13.61 -2.41 1.63
N PRO A 220 14.63 -1.66 1.19
CA PRO A 220 14.52 -0.79 0.02
C PRO A 220 14.21 -1.59 -1.25
N GLY A 221 13.20 -1.15 -2.00
CA GLY A 221 12.73 -1.83 -3.22
C GLY A 221 11.85 -3.06 -2.98
N ARG A 222 11.66 -3.51 -1.74
CA ARG A 222 10.84 -4.69 -1.40
C ARG A 222 9.33 -4.42 -1.49
N VAL A 223 8.92 -3.16 -1.38
CA VAL A 223 7.52 -2.72 -1.24
C VAL A 223 7.05 -1.97 -2.50
N PRO A 224 6.52 -2.67 -3.53
CA PRO A 224 5.92 -2.03 -4.71
C PRO A 224 4.44 -1.66 -4.54
N LEU A 225 3.75 -2.25 -3.56
CA LEU A 225 2.33 -2.05 -3.28
C LEU A 225 2.16 -1.54 -1.84
N VAL A 226 1.13 -0.72 -1.61
CA VAL A 226 0.88 -0.10 -0.30
C VAL A 226 -0.61 -0.03 -0.03
N HIS A 227 -1.03 -0.59 1.10
CA HIS A 227 -2.37 -0.41 1.63
C HIS A 227 -2.41 0.80 2.56
N VAL A 228 -3.10 1.85 2.10
CA VAL A 228 -3.38 3.06 2.89
C VAL A 228 -4.74 2.90 3.56
N LYS A 229 -4.75 2.90 4.89
CA LYS A 229 -5.95 3.09 5.74
C LYS A 229 -5.57 4.07 6.84
N ASP A 230 -6.56 4.78 7.36
CA ASP A 230 -6.33 5.88 8.30
C ASP A 230 -6.83 5.51 9.71
N ARG A 231 -6.37 6.26 10.72
CA ARG A 231 -6.63 5.94 12.12
C ARG A 231 -6.78 7.19 12.99
N THR A 232 -7.76 7.15 13.90
CA THR A 232 -7.83 8.14 14.97
C THR A 232 -6.58 8.07 15.85
N ALA A 233 -6.34 9.13 16.63
CA ALA A 233 -5.31 9.14 17.68
C ALA A 233 -5.49 7.99 18.72
N ALA A 234 -6.69 7.42 18.86
CA ALA A 234 -6.97 6.27 19.72
C ALA A 234 -6.59 4.91 19.07
N GLY A 235 -6.30 4.88 17.77
CA GLY A 235 -5.95 3.66 17.01
C GLY A 235 -7.13 2.95 16.32
N GLU A 236 -8.30 3.59 16.30
CA GLU A 236 -9.49 3.09 15.60
C GLU A 236 -9.40 3.43 14.10
N MET A 237 -9.71 2.47 13.23
CA MET A 237 -9.65 2.64 11.77
C MET A 237 -10.77 3.56 11.26
N VAL A 238 -10.43 4.49 10.36
CA VAL A 238 -11.35 5.47 9.76
C VAL A 238 -11.10 5.64 8.25
N ASP A 239 -12.00 6.36 7.57
CA ASP A 239 -11.84 6.77 6.18
C ASP A 239 -10.60 7.65 6.00
N VAL A 240 -9.93 7.56 4.84
CA VAL A 240 -8.65 8.25 4.61
C VAL A 240 -8.82 9.76 4.54
N GLY A 241 -8.12 10.48 5.42
CA GLY A 241 -8.24 11.93 5.63
C GLY A 241 -9.12 12.31 6.83
N ALA A 242 -9.39 11.38 7.74
CA ALA A 242 -10.21 11.59 8.95
C ALA A 242 -9.50 11.26 10.28
N GLY A 243 -8.23 10.83 10.25
CA GLY A 243 -7.37 10.57 11.42
C GLY A 243 -6.78 11.82 12.08
#